data_AF-A0A7K7Y8P5-F1
#
_entry.id   AF-A0A7K7Y8P5-F1
#
_cell.length_a   1.000
_cell.length_b   1.000
_cell.length_c   1.000
_cell.angle_alpha   90.00
_cell.angle_beta   90.00
_cell.angle_gamma   90.00
#
_symmetry.space_group_name_H-M   'P 1'
#
loop_
_entity.id
_entity.type
_entity.pdbx_description
1 polymer ?
#
loop_
_entity_poly.entity_id
_entity_poly.type
_entity_poly.pdbx_seq_one_letter_code
_entity_poly.pdbx_strand_id
1 'polypeptide(L)'
;RDFNERCAQCSEVNWGVTDGGGFYCRSCHNVTERTREVVNTDFITNSRVQTISKGSRQQEKNDGGCEWYICEGFQLVLRKQVEALEALGVCPQMKDEILGNFWRCYLQKSEQAYCKRPARETVKALSVCERSTDVDSDPERSSLLHLLSLSESEGDLQTDCSFVSSVSKVSESTSVYSGSVDGSLYLMKGQKEKLRMTMPMTLSFCYMALLWVREPITLSELLRFVVEGHIPYFNVFQHFPEKMKLCGLDLKIFCVESSPVYEEVFNKMHELAAFLDLPRFPDITESCFLHPDMLCMKYLMEANLPDELHNWTCRVVKKIGIGEVDFLTLTPGNKSTRKVKYDVLAAAVIVVVLKLLFLLDDHYEWILSEFAEERNKNNAEGGPYFEFRKWYEVVKRSLDVEQKKLDEERAKYLWRCEKPLFYSVKRKSKVLKRRQMVVNLQNQFGKLSGSVQRAEKPNPSSFQLSWSEENTDGSCFHGHSLKGILQEKCGLLKAMNPDYWLCTLKLCNEKLCGHLAHYREVEFPQSYHFVLGLFSFLLRIQPSYIHDEVCLIEHKLFNKKLYKKLKYSTVLRK
;
A
#
# COMPACT_ATOMS: atom_id res chain seq x y z
N ARG A 1 59.85 23.44 -14.00
CA ARG A 1 60.60 23.45 -12.74
C ARG A 1 60.45 22.06 -12.14
N ASP A 2 61.56 21.47 -11.68
CA ASP A 2 61.57 20.10 -11.16
C ASP A 2 60.84 20.03 -9.81
N PHE A 3 60.16 18.91 -9.56
CA PHE A 3 59.35 18.68 -8.38
C PHE A 3 60.25 18.20 -7.23
N ASN A 4 60.54 19.10 -6.28
CA ASN A 4 61.53 18.88 -5.20
C ASN A 4 60.88 18.55 -3.83
N GLU A 5 59.62 18.14 -3.79
CA GLU A 5 58.97 17.70 -2.56
C GLU A 5 59.35 16.24 -2.21
N ARG A 6 59.40 15.89 -0.92
CA ARG A 6 59.68 14.51 -0.49
C ARG A 6 58.49 13.60 -0.77
N CYS A 7 58.74 12.38 -1.23
CA CYS A 7 57.68 11.38 -1.39
C CYS A 7 57.01 11.07 -0.05
N ALA A 8 55.68 11.15 0.01
CA ALA A 8 54.91 10.85 1.22
C ALA A 8 55.07 9.40 1.73
N GLN A 9 55.53 8.47 0.89
CA GLN A 9 55.67 7.05 1.22
C GLN A 9 57.11 6.65 1.59
N CYS A 10 58.13 7.19 0.91
CA CYS A 10 59.53 6.81 1.13
C CYS A 10 60.48 7.97 1.48
N SER A 11 59.98 9.20 1.58
CA SER A 11 60.73 10.41 1.91
C SER A 11 61.87 10.82 0.95
N GLU A 12 62.10 10.04 -0.12
CA GLU A 12 63.07 10.35 -1.18
C GLU A 12 62.56 11.46 -2.12
N VAL A 13 63.48 12.30 -2.61
CA VAL A 13 63.21 13.39 -3.57
C VAL A 13 63.68 12.95 -4.96
N ASN A 14 63.09 11.88 -5.48
CA ASN A 14 63.45 11.29 -6.76
C ASN A 14 62.20 10.97 -7.59
N TRP A 15 61.82 11.92 -8.45
CA TRP A 15 60.57 11.89 -9.21
C TRP A 15 60.81 11.71 -10.71
N GLY A 16 60.05 10.80 -11.32
CA GLY A 16 59.88 10.66 -12.76
C GLY A 16 58.55 11.27 -13.21
N VAL A 17 58.41 11.51 -14.51
CA VAL A 17 57.17 12.04 -15.12
C VAL A 17 56.62 10.97 -16.06
N THR A 18 55.30 10.70 -15.99
CA THR A 18 54.61 9.81 -16.92
C THR A 18 54.27 10.52 -18.23
N ASP A 19 53.99 9.78 -19.30
CA ASP A 19 53.63 10.34 -20.61
C ASP A 19 52.35 11.22 -20.55
N GLY A 20 51.52 11.06 -19.51
CA GLY A 20 50.37 11.92 -19.20
C GLY A 20 50.68 13.16 -18.34
N GLY A 21 51.95 13.46 -18.09
CA GLY A 21 52.40 14.66 -17.36
C GLY A 21 52.28 14.60 -15.83
N GLY A 22 51.99 13.43 -15.25
CA GLY A 22 51.93 13.23 -13.79
C GLY A 22 53.28 12.81 -13.19
N PHE A 23 53.59 13.27 -11.98
CA PHE A 23 54.81 12.86 -11.28
C PHE A 23 54.62 11.53 -10.54
N TYR A 24 55.62 10.65 -10.60
CA TYR A 24 55.69 9.41 -9.82
C TYR A 24 57.06 9.24 -9.17
N CYS A 25 57.12 8.69 -7.96
CA CYS A 25 58.37 8.45 -7.27
C CYS A 25 59.10 7.27 -7.91
N ARG A 26 60.37 7.42 -8.30
CA ARG A 26 61.15 6.33 -8.91
C ARG A 26 61.54 5.23 -7.91
N SER A 27 61.57 5.54 -6.63
CA SER A 27 61.98 4.59 -5.59
C SER A 27 60.84 3.68 -5.12
N CYS A 28 59.60 4.18 -5.05
CA CYS A 28 58.45 3.42 -4.54
C CYS A 28 57.24 3.41 -5.47
N HIS A 29 57.35 3.98 -6.67
CA HIS A 29 56.30 4.05 -7.70
C HIS A 29 54.98 4.72 -7.27
N ASN A 30 55.00 5.49 -6.18
CA ASN A 30 53.83 6.25 -5.74
C ASN A 30 53.59 7.44 -6.69
N VAL A 31 52.37 7.58 -7.20
CA VAL A 31 51.97 8.62 -8.17
C VAL A 31 51.28 9.76 -7.42
N THR A 32 51.71 10.99 -7.65
CA THR A 32 51.07 12.19 -7.08
C THR A 32 50.02 12.76 -8.02
N GLU A 33 48.95 13.34 -7.48
CA GLU A 33 47.89 14.00 -8.26
C GLU A 33 48.33 15.30 -8.96
N ARG A 34 49.52 15.83 -8.66
CA ARG A 34 50.06 17.00 -9.35
C ARG A 34 50.52 16.65 -10.76
N THR A 35 49.93 17.31 -11.75
CA THR A 35 50.35 17.29 -13.15
C THR A 35 51.14 18.54 -13.49
N ARG A 36 52.09 18.44 -14.42
CA ARG A 36 52.86 19.60 -14.90
C ARG A 36 51.97 20.52 -15.71
N GLU A 37 51.66 21.70 -15.17
CA GLU A 37 51.00 22.77 -15.93
C GLU A 37 51.89 23.22 -17.08
N VAL A 38 51.45 22.98 -18.32
CA VAL A 38 52.11 23.48 -19.52
C VAL A 38 51.56 24.89 -19.78
N VAL A 39 52.34 25.90 -19.43
CA VAL A 39 52.07 27.28 -19.83
C VAL A 39 52.34 27.39 -21.33
N ASN A 40 51.28 27.51 -22.11
CA ASN A 40 51.36 27.74 -23.55
C ASN A 40 51.43 29.26 -23.77
N THR A 41 52.64 29.80 -23.90
CA THR A 41 52.85 31.15 -24.43
C THR A 41 52.71 31.09 -25.94
N ASP A 42 51.52 31.41 -26.46
CA ASP A 42 51.35 32.11 -27.74
C ASP A 42 49.89 32.60 -27.89
N PHE A 43 49.78 33.89 -28.19
CA PHE A 43 48.56 34.66 -28.38
C PHE A 43 48.08 34.57 -29.85
N ILE A 44 46.75 34.69 -30.04
CA ILE A 44 46.01 35.19 -31.23
C ILE A 44 45.36 34.18 -32.24
N THR A 45 44.02 34.15 -32.11
CA THR A 45 42.89 34.16 -33.08
C THR A 45 42.61 33.03 -34.07
N ASN A 46 41.34 32.56 -33.97
CA ASN A 46 40.41 32.20 -35.03
C ASN A 46 40.97 31.49 -36.27
N SER A 47 40.83 30.17 -36.31
CA SER A 47 40.27 29.48 -37.48
C SER A 47 40.01 28.01 -37.18
N ARG A 48 38.95 27.53 -37.83
CA ARG A 48 38.47 26.15 -37.95
C ARG A 48 39.62 25.17 -38.18
N VAL A 49 39.77 24.18 -37.29
CA VAL A 49 40.72 23.06 -37.49
C VAL A 49 39.95 21.73 -37.46
N GLN A 50 39.89 21.11 -38.63
CA GLN A 50 39.78 19.66 -38.78
C GLN A 50 41.09 19.06 -38.25
N THR A 51 41.04 18.16 -37.28
CA THR A 51 42.17 17.29 -36.94
C THR A 51 41.71 15.85 -36.98
N ILE A 52 42.28 15.14 -37.96
CA ILE A 52 42.24 13.69 -38.10
C ILE A 52 43.00 13.11 -36.90
N SER A 53 42.28 12.50 -35.97
CA SER A 53 42.88 11.62 -34.97
C SER A 53 42.89 10.19 -35.52
N LYS A 54 44.10 9.67 -35.71
CA LYS A 54 44.37 8.25 -35.95
C LYS A 54 43.78 7.43 -34.81
N GLY A 55 43.12 6.33 -35.17
CA GLY A 55 42.26 5.53 -34.32
C GLY A 55 42.83 5.14 -32.98
N SER A 56 42.14 5.57 -31.92
CA SER A 56 42.02 4.78 -30.70
C SER A 56 40.77 3.91 -30.84
N ARG A 57 40.89 2.64 -30.43
CA ARG A 57 39.85 1.62 -30.52
C ARG A 57 38.49 2.19 -30.13
N GLN A 58 37.51 2.04 -31.01
CA GLN A 58 36.09 2.29 -30.73
C GLN A 58 35.71 1.53 -29.47
N GLN A 59 35.72 2.21 -28.33
CA GLN A 59 34.81 1.86 -27.25
C GLN A 59 33.47 2.45 -27.69
N GLU A 60 32.62 1.60 -28.24
CA GLU A 60 31.23 1.93 -28.54
C GLU A 60 30.65 2.63 -27.31
N LYS A 61 30.38 3.93 -27.42
CA LYS A 61 29.39 4.58 -26.56
C LYS A 61 28.04 3.98 -26.96
N ASN A 62 27.75 2.78 -26.45
CA ASN A 62 26.39 2.27 -26.43
C ASN A 62 25.61 3.16 -25.46
N ASP A 63 24.99 4.20 -26.02
CA ASP A 63 23.96 5.03 -25.39
C ASP A 63 22.62 4.24 -25.23
N GLY A 64 22.62 2.97 -25.66
CA GLY A 64 21.63 1.98 -25.28
C GLY A 64 21.79 1.62 -23.81
N GLY A 65 20.74 1.84 -23.01
CA GLY A 65 20.67 1.28 -21.66
C GLY A 65 20.91 -0.23 -21.71
N CYS A 66 21.43 -0.81 -20.62
CA CYS A 66 21.54 -2.26 -20.53
C CYS A 66 20.15 -2.89 -20.74
N GLU A 67 20.10 -4.00 -21.48
CA GLU A 67 18.90 -4.83 -21.55
C GLU A 67 18.46 -5.19 -20.12
N TRP A 68 17.21 -4.92 -19.82
CA TRP A 68 16.60 -5.24 -18.53
C TRP A 68 15.20 -5.82 -18.73
N TYR A 69 14.73 -6.57 -17.74
CA TYR A 69 13.45 -7.27 -17.77
C TYR A 69 12.47 -6.73 -16.72
N ILE A 70 11.17 -6.79 -17.01
CA ILE A 70 10.13 -6.29 -16.10
C ILE A 70 10.26 -6.88 -14.68
N CYS A 71 10.64 -8.15 -14.55
CA CYS A 71 10.87 -8.77 -13.25
C CYS A 71 11.99 -8.09 -12.44
N GLU A 72 13.06 -7.62 -13.08
CA GLU A 72 14.14 -6.88 -12.41
C GLU A 72 13.62 -5.54 -11.86
N GLY A 73 12.69 -4.90 -12.58
CA GLY A 73 12.02 -3.71 -12.08
C GLY A 73 11.16 -3.95 -10.85
N PHE A 74 10.36 -5.03 -10.84
CA PHE A 74 9.61 -5.41 -9.64
C PHE A 74 10.54 -5.79 -8.48
N GLN A 75 11.67 -6.44 -8.75
CA GLN A 75 12.67 -6.75 -7.73
C GLN A 75 13.25 -5.47 -7.08
N LEU A 76 13.50 -4.42 -7.87
CA LEU A 76 13.92 -3.12 -7.34
C LEU A 76 12.84 -2.45 -6.50
N VAL A 77 11.58 -2.55 -6.91
CA VAL A 77 10.45 -2.02 -6.14
C VAL A 77 10.33 -2.75 -4.79
N LEU A 78 10.30 -4.08 -4.79
CA LEU A 78 10.24 -4.90 -3.59
C LEU A 78 11.40 -4.61 -2.65
N ARG A 79 12.62 -4.48 -3.18
CA ARG A 79 13.81 -4.14 -2.39
C ARG A 79 13.66 -2.78 -1.70
N LYS A 80 13.13 -1.77 -2.41
CA LYS A 80 12.90 -0.44 -1.82
C LYS A 80 11.80 -0.44 -0.77
N GLN A 81 10.75 -1.24 -0.96
CA GLN A 81 9.67 -1.38 0.01
C GLN A 81 10.15 -2.06 1.29
N VAL A 82 10.93 -3.14 1.19
CA VAL A 82 11.43 -3.83 2.38
C VAL A 82 12.51 -3.02 3.10
N GLU A 83 13.37 -2.28 2.39
CA GLU A 83 14.31 -1.32 3.01
C GLU A 83 13.57 -0.25 3.82
N ALA A 84 12.40 0.20 3.33
CA ALA A 84 11.56 1.14 4.06
C ALA A 84 10.91 0.48 5.28
N LEU A 85 10.43 -0.77 5.17
CA LEU A 85 9.88 -1.52 6.31
C LEU A 85 10.94 -1.80 7.38
N GLU A 86 12.18 -2.13 7.00
CA GLU A 86 13.32 -2.26 7.92
C GLU A 86 13.57 -0.93 8.66
N ALA A 87 13.49 0.20 7.96
CA ALA A 87 13.62 1.53 8.58
C ALA A 87 12.46 1.87 9.54
N LEU A 88 11.30 1.22 9.39
CA LEU A 88 10.17 1.30 10.33
C LEU A 88 10.33 0.37 11.55
N GLY A 89 11.41 -0.41 11.63
CA GLY A 89 11.71 -1.30 12.75
C GLY A 89 11.31 -2.77 12.54
N VAL A 90 10.91 -3.16 11.33
CA VAL A 90 10.63 -4.57 10.99
C VAL A 90 11.92 -5.39 10.99
N CYS A 91 11.85 -6.65 11.44
CA CYS A 91 13.00 -7.54 11.54
C CYS A 91 13.74 -7.70 10.19
N PRO A 92 15.07 -7.47 10.14
CA PRO A 92 15.87 -7.61 8.91
C PRO A 92 15.82 -9.00 8.26
N GLN A 93 15.51 -10.05 9.04
CA GLN A 93 15.33 -11.41 8.51
C GLN A 93 14.23 -11.48 7.45
N MET A 94 13.25 -10.57 7.51
CA MET A 94 12.16 -10.49 6.54
C MET A 94 12.66 -10.34 5.10
N LYS A 95 13.75 -9.59 4.87
CA LYS A 95 14.24 -9.23 3.53
C LYS A 95 14.78 -10.42 2.76
N ASP A 96 15.83 -11.05 3.25
CA ASP A 96 16.57 -12.06 2.48
C ASP A 96 16.04 -13.49 2.71
N GLU A 97 15.61 -13.79 3.95
CA GLU A 97 15.17 -15.14 4.32
C GLU A 97 13.72 -15.41 3.94
N ILE A 98 12.85 -14.40 4.01
CA ILE A 98 11.41 -14.59 3.76
C ILE A 98 11.04 -14.05 2.38
N LEU A 99 11.10 -12.72 2.20
CA LEU A 99 10.67 -12.05 0.97
C LEU A 99 11.52 -12.47 -0.23
N GLY A 100 12.84 -12.57 -0.07
CA GLY A 100 13.76 -13.07 -1.09
C GLY A 100 13.41 -14.50 -1.54
N ASN A 101 13.04 -15.38 -0.61
CA ASN A 101 12.64 -16.75 -0.94
C ASN A 101 11.28 -16.81 -1.64
N PHE A 102 10.30 -16.02 -1.18
CA PHE A 102 9.01 -15.89 -1.88
C PHE A 102 9.20 -15.36 -3.31
N TRP A 103 10.06 -14.36 -3.51
CA TRP A 103 10.35 -13.81 -4.82
C TRP A 103 11.07 -14.81 -5.74
N ARG A 104 12.07 -15.55 -5.25
CA ARG A 104 12.74 -16.62 -6.02
C ARG A 104 11.76 -17.70 -6.43
N CYS A 105 10.88 -18.15 -5.52
CA CYS A 105 9.84 -19.13 -5.82
C CYS A 105 8.86 -18.60 -6.90
N TYR A 106 8.46 -17.33 -6.80
CA TYR A 106 7.64 -16.68 -7.81
C TYR A 106 8.29 -16.69 -9.20
N LEU A 107 9.57 -16.29 -9.28
CA LEU A 107 10.32 -16.27 -10.54
C LEU A 107 10.45 -17.67 -11.15
N GLN A 108 10.67 -18.68 -10.32
CA GLN A 108 10.73 -20.08 -10.74
C GLN A 108 9.40 -20.55 -11.32
N LYS A 109 8.28 -20.35 -10.60
CA LYS A 109 6.95 -20.81 -11.01
C LYS A 109 6.38 -20.04 -12.20
N SER A 110 6.71 -18.76 -12.31
CA SER A 110 6.35 -17.96 -13.49
C SER A 110 7.28 -18.21 -14.69
N GLU A 111 8.32 -19.04 -14.53
CA GLU A 111 9.35 -19.36 -15.53
C GLU A 111 10.10 -18.12 -16.05
N GLN A 112 10.20 -17.09 -15.22
CA GLN A 112 10.95 -15.87 -15.51
C GLN A 112 12.44 -16.03 -15.18
N ALA A 113 12.78 -16.82 -14.16
CA ALA A 113 14.16 -17.18 -13.80
C ALA A 113 14.20 -18.52 -13.05
N TYR A 114 15.40 -19.08 -12.84
CA TYR A 114 15.62 -20.32 -12.07
C TYR A 114 14.88 -21.57 -12.59
N CYS A 115 14.57 -21.63 -13.89
CA CYS A 115 13.93 -22.77 -14.55
C CYS A 115 14.79 -23.32 -15.71
N LYS A 116 14.55 -24.59 -16.07
CA LYS A 116 15.35 -25.30 -17.11
C LYS A 116 15.17 -24.71 -18.52
N ARG A 117 14.04 -24.04 -18.78
CA ARG A 117 13.74 -23.29 -20.02
C ARG A 117 13.08 -21.96 -19.65
N PRO A 118 13.84 -20.88 -19.49
CA PRO A 118 13.25 -19.57 -19.20
C PRO A 118 12.48 -19.05 -20.42
N ALA A 119 11.41 -18.29 -20.18
CA ALA A 119 10.64 -17.61 -21.23
C ALA A 119 11.50 -16.73 -22.17
N ARG A 120 12.75 -16.46 -21.76
CA ARG A 120 13.83 -15.81 -22.51
C ARG A 120 14.09 -16.41 -23.89
N GLU A 121 13.90 -17.71 -24.09
CA GLU A 121 14.07 -18.37 -25.39
C GLU A 121 12.91 -18.04 -26.35
N THR A 122 11.69 -17.91 -25.82
CA THR A 122 10.48 -17.62 -26.59
C THR A 122 10.43 -16.17 -27.06
N VAL A 123 10.87 -15.22 -26.23
CA VAL A 123 10.94 -13.78 -26.58
C VAL A 123 11.94 -13.56 -27.72
N LYS A 124 13.11 -14.22 -27.68
CA LYS A 124 14.12 -14.13 -28.75
C LYS A 124 13.62 -14.78 -30.05
N ALA A 125 12.88 -15.89 -29.97
CA ALA A 125 12.30 -16.52 -31.16
C ALA A 125 11.24 -15.63 -31.84
N LEU A 126 10.38 -14.98 -31.05
CA LEU A 126 9.35 -14.05 -31.56
C LEU A 126 9.95 -12.76 -32.14
N SER A 127 10.99 -12.18 -31.51
CA SER A 127 11.66 -10.98 -32.04
C SER A 127 12.51 -11.24 -33.29
N VAL A 128 12.78 -12.52 -33.60
CA VAL A 128 13.51 -12.94 -34.81
C VAL A 128 12.54 -13.16 -35.97
N CYS A 129 11.33 -13.67 -35.72
CA CYS A 129 10.28 -13.80 -36.75
C CYS A 129 9.75 -12.45 -37.27
N GLU A 130 9.76 -11.39 -36.46
CA GLU A 130 9.41 -10.03 -36.95
C GLU A 130 10.43 -9.44 -37.95
N ARG A 131 11.56 -10.12 -38.18
CA ARG A 131 12.62 -9.65 -39.10
C ARG A 131 12.70 -10.42 -40.42
N SER A 132 11.85 -11.42 -40.65
CA SER A 132 11.77 -12.13 -41.93
C SER A 132 10.67 -11.54 -42.82
N THR A 133 11.07 -11.15 -44.02
CA THR A 133 10.31 -10.49 -45.07
C THR A 133 9.06 -11.24 -45.54
N ASP A 134 7.96 -10.48 -45.65
CA ASP A 134 7.08 -10.33 -46.81
C ASP A 134 6.70 -11.61 -47.57
N VAL A 135 5.57 -12.24 -47.20
CA VAL A 135 4.72 -12.97 -48.14
C VAL A 135 3.25 -12.82 -47.73
N ASP A 136 2.51 -12.19 -48.64
CA ASP A 136 1.08 -11.94 -48.70
C ASP A 136 0.25 -13.22 -48.58
N SER A 137 -0.68 -13.28 -47.60
CA SER A 137 -1.89 -14.12 -47.58
C SER A 137 -2.76 -13.81 -46.35
N ASP A 138 -3.90 -13.17 -46.58
CA ASP A 138 -5.09 -13.11 -45.70
C ASP A 138 -6.26 -13.71 -46.54
N PRO A 139 -7.39 -14.22 -45.99
CA PRO A 139 -7.82 -14.11 -44.60
C PRO A 139 -8.46 -15.37 -43.98
N GLU A 140 -8.57 -15.40 -42.65
CA GLU A 140 -9.81 -15.85 -41.99
C GLU A 140 -9.95 -15.23 -40.59
N ARG A 141 -10.91 -14.31 -40.48
CA ARG A 141 -11.25 -13.56 -39.26
C ARG A 141 -12.08 -14.43 -38.31
N SER A 142 -11.67 -14.50 -37.04
CA SER A 142 -12.58 -14.85 -35.95
C SER A 142 -12.65 -13.71 -34.92
N SER A 143 -13.80 -13.04 -34.95
CA SER A 143 -14.19 -11.93 -34.08
C SER A 143 -14.57 -12.43 -32.69
N LEU A 144 -13.85 -12.04 -31.63
CA LEU A 144 -14.31 -12.21 -30.24
C LEU A 144 -13.89 -11.02 -29.36
N LEU A 145 -14.47 -9.84 -29.64
CA LEU A 145 -14.52 -8.72 -28.71
C LEU A 145 -15.96 -8.26 -28.56
N HIS A 146 -16.63 -8.81 -27.55
CA HIS A 146 -17.83 -8.23 -27.00
C HIS A 146 -17.81 -8.44 -25.49
N LEU A 147 -18.37 -7.48 -24.75
CA LEU A 147 -18.65 -7.44 -23.31
C LEU A 147 -17.62 -6.70 -22.45
N LEU A 148 -17.69 -5.36 -22.47
CA LEU A 148 -17.81 -4.56 -21.25
C LEU A 148 -18.74 -3.37 -21.56
N SER A 149 -19.97 -3.44 -21.06
CA SER A 149 -20.93 -2.32 -21.04
C SER A 149 -21.55 -2.30 -19.65
N LEU A 150 -21.36 -1.20 -18.91
CA LEU A 150 -22.28 -0.64 -17.91
C LEU A 150 -21.93 0.85 -17.66
N SER A 151 -22.81 1.71 -18.23
CA SER A 151 -23.36 3.04 -17.85
C SER A 151 -23.23 3.50 -16.38
N GLU A 152 -23.32 4.79 -15.97
CA GLU A 152 -23.19 6.16 -16.52
C GLU A 152 -23.24 7.19 -15.35
N SER A 153 -22.86 8.44 -15.68
CA SER A 153 -23.12 9.74 -15.01
C SER A 153 -22.15 10.21 -13.92
N GLU A 154 -21.82 11.49 -13.73
CA GLU A 154 -21.81 12.77 -14.49
C GLU A 154 -21.19 13.78 -13.48
N GLY A 155 -20.37 14.77 -13.90
CA GLY A 155 -19.91 15.85 -12.99
C GLY A 155 -18.46 16.37 -13.07
N ASP A 156 -18.06 16.91 -14.23
CA ASP A 156 -17.24 18.14 -14.44
C ASP A 156 -16.03 18.52 -13.52
N LEU A 157 -14.81 18.46 -14.07
CA LEU A 157 -14.00 19.62 -14.55
C LEU A 157 -12.52 19.26 -14.84
N GLN A 158 -12.13 19.58 -16.07
CA GLN A 158 -10.85 19.50 -16.79
C GLN A 158 -9.52 19.43 -16.00
N THR A 159 -8.72 18.40 -16.33
CA THR A 159 -7.32 18.56 -16.74
C THR A 159 -7.00 17.49 -17.80
N ASP A 160 -6.70 17.94 -19.01
CA ASP A 160 -6.53 17.10 -20.21
C ASP A 160 -5.45 16.01 -20.07
N CYS A 161 -5.90 14.79 -19.79
CA CYS A 161 -5.27 13.53 -20.23
C CYS A 161 -6.36 12.56 -20.71
N SER A 162 -7.22 13.03 -21.61
CA SER A 162 -8.15 12.19 -22.36
C SER A 162 -7.39 11.47 -23.49
N PHE A 163 -6.91 10.26 -23.20
CA PHE A 163 -6.70 9.24 -24.23
C PHE A 163 -7.16 7.87 -23.73
N VAL A 164 -8.41 7.83 -23.29
CA VAL A 164 -9.21 6.60 -23.30
C VAL A 164 -10.25 6.77 -24.41
N SER A 165 -10.29 5.78 -25.31
CA SER A 165 -11.23 5.64 -26.43
C SER A 165 -11.03 6.59 -27.63
N SER A 166 -9.96 6.35 -28.39
CA SER A 166 -10.09 6.37 -29.84
C SER A 166 -9.39 5.14 -30.40
N VAL A 167 -10.16 4.08 -30.64
CA VAL A 167 -9.76 3.05 -31.60
C VAL A 167 -9.93 3.67 -32.99
N SER A 168 -9.03 4.59 -33.33
CA SER A 168 -8.76 4.87 -34.73
C SER A 168 -7.97 3.68 -35.26
N LYS A 169 -8.37 3.17 -36.43
CA LYS A 169 -7.65 2.12 -37.16
C LYS A 169 -6.18 2.53 -37.28
N VAL A 170 -5.32 1.97 -36.43
CA VAL A 170 -3.87 2.21 -36.48
C VAL A 170 -3.33 1.37 -37.62
N SER A 171 -2.90 2.03 -38.68
CA SER A 171 -2.03 1.43 -39.71
C SER A 171 -0.82 0.75 -39.05
N GLU A 172 -0.45 -0.42 -39.57
CA GLU A 172 0.53 -1.41 -39.08
C GLU A 172 2.01 -0.95 -38.97
N SER A 173 2.31 0.28 -38.58
CA SER A 173 3.70 0.79 -38.56
C SER A 173 4.09 1.67 -37.39
N THR A 174 3.39 1.57 -36.25
CA THR A 174 3.87 2.22 -35.00
C THR A 174 4.43 1.16 -34.06
N SER A 175 5.72 0.85 -34.19
CA SER A 175 6.44 -0.02 -33.27
C SER A 175 6.19 0.42 -31.83
N VAL A 176 5.70 -0.51 -31.02
CA VAL A 176 5.33 -0.26 -29.63
C VAL A 176 6.62 -0.15 -28.82
N TYR A 177 6.98 1.08 -28.47
CA TYR A 177 8.24 1.37 -27.76
C TYR A 177 8.14 0.90 -26.30
N SER A 178 9.13 0.11 -25.87
CA SER A 178 9.34 -0.33 -24.49
C SER A 178 10.85 -0.28 -24.23
N GLY A 179 11.22 0.10 -23.01
CA GLY A 179 12.62 0.18 -22.56
C GLY A 179 13.12 -1.13 -22.00
N SER A 180 12.21 -1.99 -21.54
CA SER A 180 12.49 -3.38 -21.17
C SER A 180 12.44 -4.31 -22.37
N VAL A 181 13.11 -5.45 -22.28
CA VAL A 181 13.14 -6.47 -23.35
C VAL A 181 11.77 -7.14 -23.52
N ASP A 182 11.03 -7.32 -22.43
CA ASP A 182 9.79 -8.08 -22.37
C ASP A 182 8.52 -7.22 -22.16
N GLY A 183 8.63 -5.90 -22.01
CA GLY A 183 7.49 -5.04 -21.68
C GLY A 183 6.34 -5.08 -22.69
N SER A 184 6.64 -5.26 -23.98
CA SER A 184 5.62 -5.45 -25.02
C SER A 184 4.83 -6.76 -24.85
N LEU A 185 5.52 -7.85 -24.55
CA LEU A 185 4.90 -9.16 -24.32
C LEU A 185 4.21 -9.22 -22.96
N TYR A 186 4.72 -8.51 -21.96
CA TYR A 186 4.20 -8.47 -20.60
C TYR A 186 2.75 -7.97 -20.54
N LEU A 187 2.38 -7.05 -21.43
CA LEU A 187 1.02 -6.50 -21.52
C LEU A 187 0.09 -7.26 -22.48
N MET A 188 0.61 -8.13 -23.35
CA MET A 188 -0.22 -8.91 -24.27
C MET A 188 -1.00 -10.00 -23.52
N LYS A 189 -2.33 -10.03 -23.64
CA LYS A 189 -3.26 -10.93 -22.94
C LYS A 189 -3.19 -12.42 -23.36
N GLY A 190 -2.14 -12.85 -24.06
CA GLY A 190 -2.06 -14.17 -24.71
C GLY A 190 -1.65 -15.36 -23.84
N GLN A 191 -1.14 -15.17 -22.62
CA GLN A 191 -0.76 -16.32 -21.76
C GLN A 191 -1.83 -16.57 -20.72
N LYS A 192 -2.71 -17.54 -20.99
CA LYS A 192 -3.86 -17.92 -20.16
C LYS A 192 -3.52 -18.65 -18.86
N GLU A 193 -2.25 -18.77 -18.45
CA GLU A 193 -1.89 -19.72 -17.37
C GLU A 193 -0.93 -19.21 -16.28
N LYS A 194 -0.37 -17.99 -16.34
CA LYS A 194 0.63 -17.54 -15.35
C LYS A 194 0.21 -16.25 -14.62
N LEU A 195 0.28 -16.28 -13.28
CA LEU A 195 0.00 -15.14 -12.41
C LEU A 195 1.04 -14.03 -12.65
N ARG A 196 0.62 -12.94 -13.30
CA ARG A 196 1.51 -11.83 -13.67
C ARG A 196 1.67 -10.83 -12.54
N MET A 197 2.91 -10.39 -12.32
CA MET A 197 3.24 -9.39 -11.31
C MET A 197 2.61 -8.03 -11.64
N THR A 198 2.09 -7.37 -10.61
CA THR A 198 1.49 -6.03 -10.71
C THR A 198 1.96 -5.19 -9.53
N MET A 199 1.82 -3.87 -9.60
CA MET A 199 2.21 -2.99 -8.50
C MET A 199 1.51 -3.36 -7.17
N PRO A 200 0.18 -3.60 -7.11
CA PRO A 200 -0.47 -4.06 -5.87
C PRO A 200 0.10 -5.37 -5.33
N MET A 201 0.57 -6.27 -6.19
CA MET A 201 1.21 -7.52 -5.76
C MET A 201 2.52 -7.28 -5.03
N THR A 202 3.23 -6.17 -5.29
CA THR A 202 4.44 -5.81 -4.52
C THR A 202 4.11 -5.62 -3.04
N LEU A 203 2.99 -4.94 -2.75
CA LEU A 203 2.47 -4.78 -1.39
C LEU A 203 1.92 -6.10 -0.83
N SER A 204 1.30 -6.93 -1.67
CA SER A 204 0.86 -8.28 -1.27
C SER A 204 2.02 -9.15 -0.81
N PHE A 205 3.17 -9.12 -1.51
CA PHE A 205 4.40 -9.81 -1.09
C PHE A 205 4.92 -9.28 0.25
N CYS A 206 4.95 -7.95 0.43
CA CYS A 206 5.35 -7.33 1.69
C CYS A 206 4.43 -7.76 2.83
N TYR A 207 3.11 -7.67 2.65
CA TYR A 207 2.14 -8.08 3.67
C TYR A 207 2.23 -9.56 4.00
N MET A 208 2.37 -10.41 2.98
CA MET A 208 2.56 -11.85 3.16
C MET A 208 3.82 -12.15 3.98
N ALA A 209 4.93 -11.45 3.72
CA ALA A 209 6.15 -11.59 4.51
C ALA A 209 5.99 -11.06 5.95
N LEU A 210 5.25 -9.97 6.16
CA LEU A 210 4.91 -9.48 7.51
C LEU A 210 4.11 -10.52 8.31
N LEU A 211 3.11 -11.15 7.67
CA LEU A 211 2.33 -12.24 8.28
C LEU A 211 3.20 -13.45 8.63
N TRP A 212 4.16 -13.79 7.76
CA TRP A 212 5.06 -14.91 8.01
C TRP A 212 5.97 -14.67 9.22
N VAL A 213 6.47 -13.45 9.39
CA VAL A 213 7.32 -13.07 10.54
C VAL A 213 6.48 -12.75 11.78
N ARG A 214 5.17 -12.52 11.63
CA ARG A 214 4.22 -12.08 12.67
C ARG A 214 4.55 -10.69 13.23
N GLU A 215 4.97 -9.80 12.35
CA GLU A 215 5.29 -8.40 12.65
C GLU A 215 4.02 -7.59 12.98
N PRO A 216 4.12 -6.55 13.83
CA PRO A 216 2.98 -5.79 14.33
C PRO A 216 2.51 -4.69 13.35
N ILE A 217 2.33 -5.04 12.08
CA ILE A 217 1.84 -4.13 11.03
C ILE A 217 0.66 -4.79 10.33
N THR A 218 -0.54 -4.19 10.45
CA THR A 218 -1.73 -4.66 9.74
C THR A 218 -1.73 -4.25 8.26
N LEU A 219 -2.64 -4.82 7.46
CA LEU A 219 -2.77 -4.43 6.06
C LEU A 219 -3.19 -2.97 5.93
N SER A 220 -4.16 -2.51 6.73
CA SER A 220 -4.54 -1.09 6.74
C SER A 220 -3.37 -0.16 7.05
N GLU A 221 -2.48 -0.52 7.99
CA GLU A 221 -1.28 0.27 8.30
C GLU A 221 -0.27 0.28 7.16
N LEU A 222 0.00 -0.88 6.55
CA LEU A 222 0.89 -0.97 5.40
C LEU A 222 0.43 -0.04 4.26
N LEU A 223 -0.86 -0.04 3.96
CA LEU A 223 -1.42 0.80 2.90
C LEU A 223 -1.44 2.28 3.29
N ARG A 224 -1.68 2.60 4.56
CA ARG A 224 -1.60 3.96 5.07
C ARG A 224 -0.17 4.50 4.97
N PHE A 225 0.84 3.74 5.38
CA PHE A 225 2.25 4.11 5.24
C PHE A 225 2.68 4.31 3.78
N VAL A 226 2.03 3.64 2.84
CA VAL A 226 2.20 3.92 1.40
C VAL A 226 1.63 5.29 1.03
N VAL A 227 0.40 5.60 1.47
CA VAL A 227 -0.28 6.88 1.17
C VAL A 227 0.46 8.07 1.80
N GLU A 228 0.92 7.93 3.04
CA GLU A 228 1.74 8.92 3.75
C GLU A 228 3.16 9.04 3.14
N GLY A 229 3.54 8.06 2.30
CA GLY A 229 4.81 8.03 1.57
C GLY A 229 6.01 7.67 2.43
N HIS A 230 5.80 6.88 3.48
CA HIS A 230 6.85 6.19 4.24
C HIS A 230 7.31 4.93 3.50
N ILE A 231 6.40 4.25 2.81
CA ILE A 231 6.72 3.08 1.99
C ILE A 231 6.65 3.46 0.49
N PRO A 232 7.74 3.26 -0.27
CA PRO A 232 7.78 3.63 -1.67
C PRO A 232 6.84 2.74 -2.51
N TYR A 233 5.85 3.36 -3.14
CA TYR A 233 4.91 2.69 -4.06
C TYR A 233 4.57 3.58 -5.27
N PHE A 234 4.32 4.86 -5.00
CA PHE A 234 4.18 5.87 -6.05
C PHE A 234 5.54 6.25 -6.58
N ASN A 235 5.68 6.29 -7.91
CA ASN A 235 6.86 6.79 -8.58
C ASN A 235 8.20 6.12 -8.19
N VAL A 236 8.16 4.89 -7.65
CA VAL A 236 9.35 4.16 -7.16
C VAL A 236 10.39 3.96 -8.25
N PHE A 237 9.92 3.83 -9.50
CA PHE A 237 10.76 3.73 -10.69
C PHE A 237 11.74 4.89 -10.85
N GLN A 238 11.55 6.02 -10.17
CA GLN A 238 12.54 7.10 -10.13
C GLN A 238 13.86 6.67 -9.47
N HIS A 239 13.84 5.66 -8.58
CA HIS A 239 15.03 5.11 -7.95
C HIS A 239 15.72 4.03 -8.81
N PHE A 240 15.20 3.73 -10.00
CA PHE A 240 15.84 2.75 -10.87
C PHE A 240 17.19 3.30 -11.39
N PRO A 241 18.20 2.41 -11.55
CA PRO A 241 19.51 2.80 -12.07
C PRO A 241 19.38 3.50 -13.43
N GLU A 242 20.31 4.42 -13.76
CA GLU A 242 20.28 5.17 -15.03
C GLU A 242 20.31 4.26 -16.28
N LYS A 243 20.89 3.06 -16.12
CA LYS A 243 20.94 2.02 -17.15
C LYS A 243 19.56 1.45 -17.48
N MET A 244 18.60 1.56 -16.57
CA MET A 244 17.24 1.03 -16.65
C MET A 244 16.25 2.15 -16.99
N LYS A 245 16.25 2.56 -18.26
CA LYS A 245 15.41 3.65 -18.75
C LYS A 245 14.00 3.14 -19.02
N LEU A 246 13.02 3.54 -18.20
CA LEU A 246 11.60 3.23 -18.48
C LEU A 246 11.07 4.10 -19.60
N CYS A 247 10.40 3.48 -20.56
CA CYS A 247 9.71 4.21 -21.61
C CYS A 247 8.53 3.44 -22.20
N GLY A 248 7.62 4.20 -22.81
CA GLY A 248 6.44 3.66 -23.49
C GLY A 248 5.61 2.73 -22.61
N LEU A 249 5.58 1.44 -22.93
CA LEU A 249 4.76 0.45 -22.20
C LEU A 249 5.19 0.20 -20.77
N ASP A 250 6.48 0.32 -20.43
CA ASP A 250 6.95 0.07 -19.05
C ASP A 250 6.31 1.05 -18.07
N LEU A 251 6.02 2.27 -18.54
CA LEU A 251 5.34 3.29 -17.76
C LEU A 251 3.93 2.85 -17.37
N LYS A 252 3.24 2.08 -18.20
CA LYS A 252 1.90 1.55 -17.86
C LYS A 252 1.96 0.47 -16.77
N ILE A 253 3.13 -0.12 -16.53
CA ILE A 253 3.34 -1.18 -15.54
C ILE A 253 3.75 -0.57 -14.20
N PHE A 254 4.70 0.37 -14.21
CA PHE A 254 5.31 0.92 -12.99
C PHE A 254 4.79 2.30 -12.57
N CYS A 255 4.13 3.05 -13.46
CA CYS A 255 3.51 4.33 -13.10
C CYS A 255 2.12 4.07 -12.54
N VAL A 256 1.98 4.24 -11.24
CA VAL A 256 0.70 4.06 -10.54
C VAL A 256 0.01 5.41 -10.36
N GLU A 257 -1.21 5.51 -10.87
CA GLU A 257 -2.04 6.73 -10.83
C GLU A 257 -3.22 6.60 -9.85
N SER A 258 -3.24 5.55 -9.02
CA SER A 258 -4.27 5.30 -8.01
C SER A 258 -3.67 4.80 -6.70
N SER A 259 -4.35 5.11 -5.58
CA SER A 259 -3.94 4.56 -4.28
C SER A 259 -4.21 3.05 -4.23
N PRO A 260 -3.37 2.26 -3.54
CA PRO A 260 -3.60 0.83 -3.42
C PRO A 260 -4.90 0.56 -2.64
N VAL A 261 -5.71 -0.37 -3.14
CA VAL A 261 -7.00 -0.72 -2.54
C VAL A 261 -6.84 -1.94 -1.63
N TYR A 262 -7.40 -1.86 -0.41
CA TYR A 262 -7.33 -2.92 0.60
C TYR A 262 -7.71 -4.31 0.04
N GLU A 263 -8.90 -4.42 -0.54
CA GLU A 263 -9.39 -5.69 -1.10
C GLU A 263 -8.52 -6.23 -2.23
N GLU A 264 -7.98 -5.35 -3.07
CA GLU A 264 -7.14 -5.76 -4.18
C GLU A 264 -5.85 -6.40 -3.67
N VAL A 265 -5.16 -5.74 -2.74
CA VAL A 265 -3.90 -6.22 -2.14
C VAL A 265 -4.15 -7.49 -1.33
N PHE A 266 -5.25 -7.54 -0.57
CA PHE A 266 -5.64 -8.72 0.22
C PHE A 266 -5.92 -9.94 -0.66
N ASN A 267 -6.73 -9.78 -1.71
CA ASN A 267 -7.06 -10.89 -2.62
C ASN A 267 -5.84 -11.38 -3.38
N LYS A 268 -5.01 -10.46 -3.90
CA LYS A 268 -3.75 -10.80 -4.57
C LYS A 268 -2.76 -11.50 -3.65
N MET A 269 -2.73 -11.17 -2.36
CA MET A 269 -1.91 -11.89 -1.37
C MET A 269 -2.32 -13.35 -1.26
N HIS A 270 -3.63 -13.64 -1.17
CA HIS A 270 -4.11 -15.02 -1.14
C HIS A 270 -3.86 -15.77 -2.45
N GLU A 271 -4.05 -15.11 -3.60
CA GLU A 271 -3.74 -15.67 -4.91
C GLU A 271 -2.24 -16.00 -5.04
N LEU A 272 -1.38 -15.10 -4.56
CA LEU A 272 0.07 -15.31 -4.50
C LEU A 272 0.44 -16.47 -3.60
N ALA A 273 -0.06 -16.52 -2.37
CA ALA A 273 0.26 -17.58 -1.43
C ALA A 273 -0.15 -18.96 -1.98
N ALA A 274 -1.30 -19.04 -2.65
CA ALA A 274 -1.75 -20.24 -3.34
C ALA A 274 -0.88 -20.57 -4.57
N PHE A 275 -0.56 -19.58 -5.42
CA PHE A 275 0.30 -19.77 -6.59
C PHE A 275 1.69 -20.27 -6.20
N LEU A 276 2.22 -19.78 -5.07
CA LEU A 276 3.53 -20.17 -4.54
C LEU A 276 3.51 -21.54 -3.84
N ASP A 277 2.34 -22.18 -3.65
CA ASP A 277 2.16 -23.40 -2.84
C ASP A 277 2.82 -23.26 -1.46
N LEU A 278 2.64 -22.10 -0.81
CA LEU A 278 3.19 -21.88 0.52
C LEU A 278 2.51 -22.81 1.53
N PRO A 279 3.27 -23.32 2.53
CA PRO A 279 2.69 -24.12 3.59
C PRO A 279 1.82 -23.23 4.49
N ARG A 280 1.18 -23.86 5.48
CA ARG A 280 0.53 -23.14 6.57
C ARG A 280 1.53 -22.16 7.21
N PHE A 281 1.07 -20.93 7.42
CA PHE A 281 1.86 -19.88 8.04
C PHE A 281 2.11 -20.19 9.53
N PRO A 282 3.09 -19.55 10.16
CA PRO A 282 3.28 -19.67 11.60
C PRO A 282 2.02 -19.31 12.39
N ASP A 283 1.74 -20.07 13.44
CA ASP A 283 0.53 -19.93 14.23
C ASP A 283 0.40 -18.54 14.87
N ILE A 284 -0.80 -17.96 14.78
CA ILE A 284 -1.19 -16.72 15.45
C ILE A 284 -1.77 -17.08 16.80
N THR A 285 -0.99 -16.85 17.86
CA THR A 285 -1.37 -17.12 19.25
C THR A 285 -1.89 -15.87 19.94
N GLU A 286 -2.44 -16.00 21.15
CA GLU A 286 -2.95 -14.88 21.96
C GLU A 286 -1.91 -13.77 22.20
N SER A 287 -0.62 -14.13 22.21
CA SER A 287 0.50 -13.18 22.39
C SER A 287 0.86 -12.38 21.13
N CYS A 288 0.38 -12.81 19.95
CA CYS A 288 0.72 -12.16 18.69
C CYS A 288 -0.09 -10.87 18.52
N PHE A 289 0.54 -9.82 17.98
CA PHE A 289 -0.13 -8.54 17.75
C PHE A 289 -1.38 -8.65 16.84
N LEU A 290 -1.36 -9.55 15.87
CA LEU A 290 -2.49 -9.81 14.95
C LEU A 290 -3.66 -10.55 15.61
N HIS A 291 -3.51 -11.01 16.86
CA HIS A 291 -4.59 -11.63 17.58
C HIS A 291 -5.72 -10.61 17.83
N PRO A 292 -7.00 -10.99 17.66
CA PRO A 292 -8.14 -10.08 17.85
C PRO A 292 -8.13 -9.35 19.19
N ASP A 293 -7.67 -9.99 20.27
CA ASP A 293 -7.61 -9.34 21.58
C ASP A 293 -6.61 -8.17 21.59
N MET A 294 -5.40 -8.38 21.07
CA MET A 294 -4.36 -7.35 20.98
C MET A 294 -4.81 -6.19 20.06
N LEU A 295 -5.38 -6.52 18.89
CA LEU A 295 -5.89 -5.51 17.97
C LEU A 295 -7.10 -4.76 18.52
N CYS A 296 -8.00 -5.43 19.26
CA CYS A 296 -9.13 -4.75 19.91
C CYS A 296 -8.62 -3.71 20.90
N MET A 297 -7.61 -4.05 21.72
CA MET A 297 -7.02 -3.08 22.65
C MET A 297 -6.46 -1.87 21.91
N LYS A 298 -5.66 -2.10 20.86
CA LYS A 298 -5.12 -1.01 20.02
C LYS A 298 -6.23 -0.09 19.49
N TYR A 299 -7.27 -0.65 18.90
CA TYR A 299 -8.35 0.13 18.30
C TYR A 299 -9.28 0.78 19.33
N LEU A 300 -9.43 0.22 20.53
CA LEU A 300 -10.10 0.89 21.65
C LEU A 300 -9.31 2.14 22.08
N MET A 301 -8.00 2.02 22.21
CA MET A 301 -7.12 3.15 22.52
C MET A 301 -7.22 4.25 21.46
N GLU A 302 -7.14 3.88 20.17
CA GLU A 302 -7.20 4.81 19.05
C GLU A 302 -8.58 5.48 18.90
N ALA A 303 -9.67 4.74 19.17
CA ALA A 303 -11.04 5.24 19.18
C ALA A 303 -11.42 6.02 20.45
N ASN A 304 -10.47 6.24 21.37
CA ASN A 304 -10.70 6.91 22.65
C ASN A 304 -11.81 6.26 23.49
N LEU A 305 -11.88 4.94 23.47
CA LEU A 305 -12.90 4.18 24.18
C LEU A 305 -12.34 3.65 25.51
N PRO A 306 -13.17 3.44 26.55
CA PRO A 306 -12.70 2.93 27.83
C PRO A 306 -12.02 1.57 27.75
N ASP A 307 -10.91 1.40 28.46
CA ASP A 307 -10.12 0.16 28.48
C ASP A 307 -10.90 -1.03 29.06
N GLU A 308 -11.87 -0.76 29.94
CA GLU A 308 -12.77 -1.78 30.49
C GLU A 308 -13.58 -2.50 29.38
N LEU A 309 -13.76 -1.89 28.20
CA LEU A 309 -14.41 -2.54 27.05
C LEU A 309 -13.61 -3.74 26.53
N HIS A 310 -12.30 -3.76 26.73
CA HIS A 310 -11.44 -4.85 26.27
C HIS A 310 -11.86 -6.21 26.88
N ASN A 311 -12.29 -6.21 28.14
CA ASN A 311 -12.83 -7.42 28.79
C ASN A 311 -14.06 -7.97 28.05
N TRP A 312 -14.89 -7.09 27.48
CA TRP A 312 -16.05 -7.50 26.69
C TRP A 312 -15.66 -7.99 25.30
N THR A 313 -14.67 -7.37 24.65
CA THR A 313 -14.15 -7.85 23.36
C THR A 313 -13.59 -9.26 23.51
N CYS A 314 -12.77 -9.53 24.53
CA CYS A 314 -12.23 -10.88 24.80
C CYS A 314 -13.34 -11.91 25.06
N ARG A 315 -14.38 -11.55 25.81
CA ARG A 315 -15.54 -12.43 26.03
C ARG A 315 -16.27 -12.76 24.74
N VAL A 316 -16.46 -11.78 23.84
CA VAL A 316 -17.08 -12.01 22.54
C VAL A 316 -16.20 -12.93 21.69
N VAL A 317 -14.90 -12.62 21.56
CA VAL A 317 -13.89 -13.40 20.80
C VAL A 317 -13.88 -14.86 21.24
N LYS A 318 -13.78 -15.12 22.55
CA LYS A 318 -13.78 -16.48 23.12
C LYS A 318 -15.10 -17.20 22.88
N LYS A 319 -16.24 -16.52 22.98
CA LYS A 319 -17.56 -17.14 22.83
C LYS A 319 -17.86 -17.59 21.41
N ILE A 320 -17.37 -16.87 20.41
CA ILE A 320 -17.58 -17.19 18.99
C ILE A 320 -16.43 -18.00 18.37
N GLY A 321 -15.34 -18.22 19.11
CA GLY A 321 -14.19 -19.01 18.67
C GLY A 321 -13.41 -18.38 17.51
N ILE A 322 -13.38 -17.05 17.40
CA ILE A 322 -12.58 -16.36 16.37
C ILE A 322 -11.14 -16.07 16.81
N GLY A 323 -10.80 -16.31 18.07
CA GLY A 323 -9.42 -16.25 18.59
C GLY A 323 -8.64 -17.55 18.43
N GLU A 324 -9.29 -18.62 17.95
CA GLU A 324 -8.66 -19.92 17.81
C GLU A 324 -7.59 -19.91 16.72
N VAL A 325 -6.47 -20.59 16.97
CA VAL A 325 -5.31 -20.64 16.07
C VAL A 325 -5.70 -21.11 14.66
N ASP A 326 -6.57 -22.11 14.57
CA ASP A 326 -7.06 -22.64 13.29
C ASP A 326 -7.95 -21.67 12.51
N PHE A 327 -8.62 -20.76 13.22
CA PHE A 327 -9.42 -19.72 12.58
C PHE A 327 -8.51 -18.61 12.03
N LEU A 328 -7.49 -18.21 12.80
CA LEU A 328 -6.63 -17.07 12.48
C LEU A 328 -5.52 -17.41 11.50
N THR A 329 -4.95 -18.61 11.54
CA THR A 329 -3.71 -18.90 10.82
C THR A 329 -3.94 -19.14 9.32
N LEU A 330 -3.22 -18.38 8.49
CA LEU A 330 -3.31 -18.48 7.03
C LEU A 330 -2.85 -19.86 6.55
N THR A 331 -3.76 -20.58 5.90
CA THR A 331 -3.47 -21.87 5.24
C THR A 331 -3.72 -21.73 3.72
N PRO A 332 -2.67 -21.45 2.92
CA PRO A 332 -2.80 -21.30 1.47
C PRO A 332 -3.36 -22.55 0.80
N GLY A 333 -4.08 -22.39 -0.31
CA GLY A 333 -4.63 -23.49 -1.11
C GLY A 333 -5.90 -24.16 -0.55
N ASN A 334 -6.20 -23.99 0.73
CA ASN A 334 -7.43 -24.52 1.31
C ASN A 334 -8.62 -23.58 1.03
N LYS A 335 -9.53 -23.98 0.14
CA LYS A 335 -10.73 -23.20 -0.19
C LYS A 335 -11.77 -23.16 0.94
N SER A 336 -11.66 -24.05 1.92
CA SER A 336 -12.58 -24.13 3.05
C SER A 336 -12.17 -23.24 4.23
N THR A 337 -10.89 -22.85 4.32
CA THR A 337 -10.42 -21.93 5.35
C THR A 337 -10.86 -20.52 5.04
N ARG A 338 -11.44 -19.88 6.04
CA ARG A 338 -11.87 -18.49 5.96
C ARG A 338 -10.66 -17.58 5.77
N LYS A 339 -10.77 -16.61 4.86
CA LYS A 339 -9.79 -15.53 4.73
C LYS A 339 -10.03 -14.50 5.83
N VAL A 340 -9.09 -14.33 6.75
CA VAL A 340 -9.23 -13.41 7.89
C VAL A 340 -8.60 -12.06 7.57
N LYS A 341 -9.37 -10.99 7.77
CA LYS A 341 -8.93 -9.60 7.74
C LYS A 341 -8.82 -9.13 9.20
N TYR A 342 -7.62 -9.21 9.78
CA TYR A 342 -7.43 -9.11 11.23
C TYR A 342 -7.89 -7.76 11.83
N ASP A 343 -7.57 -6.67 11.14
CA ASP A 343 -7.96 -5.30 11.50
C ASP A 343 -9.48 -5.08 11.38
N VAL A 344 -10.09 -5.51 10.27
CA VAL A 344 -11.54 -5.45 10.06
C VAL A 344 -12.29 -6.29 11.11
N LEU A 345 -11.77 -7.47 11.43
CA LEU A 345 -12.31 -8.36 12.46
C LEU A 345 -12.29 -7.70 13.83
N ALA A 346 -11.17 -7.08 14.22
CA ALA A 346 -11.06 -6.41 15.51
C ALA A 346 -12.01 -5.21 15.61
N ALA A 347 -12.08 -4.36 14.59
CA ALA A 347 -13.04 -3.26 14.53
C ALA A 347 -14.50 -3.75 14.65
N ALA A 348 -14.85 -4.82 13.92
CA ALA A 348 -16.19 -5.39 13.98
C ALA A 348 -16.54 -5.99 15.37
N VAL A 349 -15.57 -6.60 16.06
CA VAL A 349 -15.75 -7.05 17.46
C VAL A 349 -16.07 -5.88 18.37
N ILE A 350 -15.32 -4.76 18.26
CA ILE A 350 -15.58 -3.56 19.07
C ILE A 350 -16.98 -3.01 18.78
N VAL A 351 -17.36 -2.90 17.52
CA VAL A 351 -18.71 -2.45 17.11
C VAL A 351 -19.79 -3.32 17.75
N VAL A 352 -19.65 -4.66 17.71
CA VAL A 352 -20.61 -5.58 18.35
C VAL A 352 -20.66 -5.38 19.86
N VAL A 353 -19.52 -5.16 20.52
CA VAL A 353 -19.48 -4.86 21.96
C VAL A 353 -20.19 -3.55 22.28
N LEU A 354 -19.97 -2.50 21.49
CA LEU A 354 -20.68 -1.23 21.64
C LEU A 354 -22.19 -1.41 21.46
N LYS A 355 -22.63 -2.20 20.47
CA LYS A 355 -24.05 -2.55 20.31
C LYS A 355 -24.59 -3.36 21.51
N LEU A 356 -23.81 -4.27 22.07
CA LEU A 356 -24.23 -5.05 23.24
C LEU A 356 -24.44 -4.19 24.49
N LEU A 357 -23.65 -3.13 24.66
CA LEU A 357 -23.67 -2.29 25.86
C LEU A 357 -24.55 -1.05 25.71
N PHE A 358 -24.50 -0.40 24.55
CA PHE A 358 -25.15 0.89 24.28
C PHE A 358 -26.30 0.81 23.28
N LEU A 359 -26.55 -0.35 22.69
CA LEU A 359 -27.54 -0.60 21.63
C LEU A 359 -27.22 0.09 20.30
N LEU A 360 -26.75 1.34 20.31
CA LEU A 360 -26.49 2.16 19.11
C LEU A 360 -27.76 2.29 18.24
N ASP A 361 -28.86 2.75 18.85
CA ASP A 361 -30.18 2.88 18.23
C ASP A 361 -30.71 4.32 18.17
N ASP A 362 -29.82 5.30 18.36
CA ASP A 362 -30.11 6.73 18.46
C ASP A 362 -30.97 7.11 19.68
N HIS A 363 -31.16 6.21 20.64
CA HIS A 363 -31.97 6.46 21.82
C HIS A 363 -31.30 5.99 23.11
N TYR A 364 -31.01 4.70 23.21
CA TYR A 364 -30.57 4.06 24.44
C TYR A 364 -29.19 4.55 24.89
N GLU A 365 -28.26 4.77 23.96
CA GLU A 365 -26.93 5.32 24.25
C GLU A 365 -27.00 6.71 24.88
N TRP A 366 -27.97 7.54 24.48
CA TRP A 366 -28.14 8.90 25.01
C TRP A 366 -28.75 8.86 26.40
N ILE A 367 -29.75 8.00 26.62
CA ILE A 367 -30.35 7.75 27.93
C ILE A 367 -29.28 7.25 28.92
N LEU A 368 -28.43 6.30 28.51
CA LEU A 368 -27.32 5.83 29.35
C LEU A 368 -26.32 6.95 29.65
N SER A 369 -26.07 7.85 28.69
CA SER A 369 -25.19 8.99 28.90
C SER A 369 -25.76 9.97 29.92
N GLU A 370 -27.07 10.25 29.91
CA GLU A 370 -27.74 11.09 30.91
C GLU A 370 -27.63 10.47 32.31
N PHE A 371 -27.82 9.15 32.42
CA PHE A 371 -27.64 8.44 33.69
C PHE A 371 -26.18 8.47 34.18
N ALA A 372 -25.21 8.35 33.27
CA ALA A 372 -23.79 8.42 33.61
C ALA A 372 -23.40 9.84 34.08
N GLU A 373 -23.89 10.88 33.40
CA GLU A 373 -23.67 12.28 33.78
C GLU A 373 -24.19 12.57 35.19
N GLU A 374 -25.42 12.12 35.50
CA GLU A 374 -26.01 12.36 36.82
C GLU A 374 -25.27 11.61 37.93
N ARG A 375 -24.78 10.39 37.65
CA ARG A 375 -23.93 9.67 38.61
C ARG A 375 -22.56 10.31 38.77
N ASN A 376 -21.99 10.88 37.71
CA ASN A 376 -20.71 11.59 37.78
C ASN A 376 -20.79 12.85 38.65
N LYS A 377 -21.91 13.57 38.66
CA LYS A 377 -22.12 14.71 39.59
C LYS A 377 -22.07 14.30 41.06
N ASN A 378 -22.49 13.08 41.36
CA ASN A 378 -22.61 12.55 42.72
C ASN A 378 -21.43 11.66 43.14
N ASN A 379 -20.48 11.39 42.24
CA ASN A 379 -19.34 10.50 42.49
C ASN A 379 -18.13 11.31 42.99
N ALA A 380 -17.76 11.11 44.26
CA ALA A 380 -16.66 11.84 44.90
C ALA A 380 -15.35 11.00 45.03
N GLU A 381 -15.42 9.68 44.86
CA GLU A 381 -14.31 8.77 45.24
C GLU A 381 -13.86 7.80 44.14
N GLY A 382 -14.62 7.63 43.05
CA GLY A 382 -14.25 6.77 41.92
C GLY A 382 -13.90 7.53 40.64
N GLY A 383 -13.23 6.87 39.69
CA GLY A 383 -13.03 7.40 38.33
C GLY A 383 -14.37 7.70 37.63
N PRO A 384 -14.39 8.63 36.67
CA PRO A 384 -15.62 9.05 35.99
C PRO A 384 -16.27 7.88 35.25
N TYR A 385 -17.60 7.80 35.30
CA TYR A 385 -18.36 6.91 34.44
C TYR A 385 -18.28 7.37 32.99
N PHE A 386 -18.25 6.41 32.07
CA PHE A 386 -18.22 6.71 30.66
C PHE A 386 -19.54 7.33 30.17
N GLU A 387 -19.44 8.50 29.54
CA GLU A 387 -20.56 9.24 28.96
C GLU A 387 -20.48 9.18 27.43
N PHE A 388 -21.32 8.35 26.80
CA PHE A 388 -21.30 8.14 25.35
C PHE A 388 -21.46 9.44 24.58
N ARG A 389 -22.30 10.37 25.07
CA ARG A 389 -22.52 11.67 24.41
C ARG A 389 -21.27 12.52 24.35
N LYS A 390 -20.56 12.66 25.48
CA LYS A 390 -19.30 13.43 25.53
C LYS A 390 -18.24 12.79 24.64
N TRP A 391 -18.14 11.46 24.68
CA TRP A 391 -17.23 10.71 23.80
C TRP A 391 -17.52 10.98 22.33
N TYR A 392 -18.78 10.85 21.90
CA TYR A 392 -19.21 11.12 20.53
C TYR A 392 -18.82 12.53 20.10
N GLU A 393 -19.09 13.54 20.92
CA GLU A 393 -18.79 14.94 20.58
C GLU A 393 -17.29 15.21 20.46
N VAL A 394 -16.46 14.64 21.33
CA VAL A 394 -15.00 14.80 21.30
C VAL A 394 -14.41 14.08 20.09
N VAL A 395 -14.76 12.81 19.89
CA VAL A 395 -14.22 12.01 18.78
C VAL A 395 -14.69 12.55 17.45
N LYS A 396 -15.95 12.97 17.31
CA LYS A 396 -16.45 13.58 16.07
C LYS A 396 -15.68 14.84 15.70
N ARG A 397 -15.46 15.74 16.65
CA ARG A 397 -14.66 16.97 16.40
C ARG A 397 -13.25 16.64 15.93
N SER A 398 -12.58 15.69 16.59
CA SER A 398 -11.24 15.27 16.18
C SER A 398 -11.24 14.61 14.79
N LEU A 399 -12.24 13.75 14.52
CA LEU A 399 -12.39 13.06 13.25
C LEU A 399 -12.61 14.04 12.10
N ASP A 400 -13.47 15.04 12.27
CA ASP A 400 -13.74 16.08 11.27
C ASP A 400 -12.47 16.89 10.94
N VAL A 401 -11.66 17.22 11.97
CA VAL A 401 -10.38 17.94 11.78
C VAL A 401 -9.39 17.09 11.00
N GLU A 402 -9.20 15.82 11.39
CA GLU A 402 -8.25 14.94 10.72
C GLU A 402 -8.71 14.59 9.30
N GLN A 403 -10.00 14.31 9.08
CA GLN A 403 -10.58 14.09 7.76
C GLN A 403 -10.30 15.28 6.83
N LYS A 404 -10.50 16.51 7.31
CA LYS A 404 -10.19 17.71 6.55
C LYS A 404 -8.70 17.80 6.19
N LYS A 405 -7.79 17.52 7.12
CA LYS A 405 -6.34 17.50 6.83
C LYS A 405 -6.01 16.49 5.74
N LEU A 406 -6.59 15.30 5.79
CA LEU A 406 -6.36 14.24 4.82
C LEU A 406 -6.91 14.59 3.44
N ASP A 407 -8.07 15.23 3.37
CA ASP A 407 -8.63 15.70 2.10
C ASP A 407 -7.77 16.82 1.50
N GLU A 408 -7.24 17.73 2.32
CA GLU A 408 -6.29 18.73 1.89
C GLU A 408 -4.97 18.12 1.39
N GLU A 409 -4.42 17.13 2.09
CA GLU A 409 -3.20 16.42 1.68
C GLU A 409 -3.40 15.64 0.38
N ARG A 410 -4.54 14.94 0.25
CA ARG A 410 -4.93 14.25 -0.97
C ARG A 410 -5.09 15.21 -2.15
N ALA A 411 -5.70 16.37 -1.93
CA ALA A 411 -5.83 17.42 -2.95
C ALA A 411 -4.48 18.02 -3.35
N LYS A 412 -3.55 18.16 -2.39
CA LYS A 412 -2.19 18.66 -2.63
C LYS A 412 -1.25 17.60 -3.22
N TYR A 413 -1.68 16.33 -3.32
CA TYR A 413 -0.81 15.24 -3.75
C TYR A 413 -0.37 15.41 -5.20
N LEU A 414 0.93 15.62 -5.40
CA LEU A 414 1.53 15.67 -6.72
C LEU A 414 1.78 14.25 -7.23
N TRP A 415 0.90 13.77 -8.11
CA TRP A 415 1.15 12.58 -8.93
C TRP A 415 2.37 12.73 -9.87
N ARG A 416 2.92 13.94 -9.99
CA ARG A 416 4.00 14.25 -10.93
C ARG A 416 5.34 13.67 -10.50
N CYS A 417 6.00 13.06 -11.47
CA CYS A 417 7.36 12.54 -11.29
C CYS A 417 8.45 13.60 -11.39
N GLU A 418 9.48 13.47 -10.56
CA GLU A 418 10.71 14.24 -10.69
C GLU A 418 11.55 13.79 -11.88
N LYS A 419 11.39 12.56 -12.40
CA LYS A 419 12.00 12.14 -13.67
C LYS A 419 10.99 12.29 -14.82
N PRO A 420 11.40 12.85 -15.98
CA PRO A 420 10.47 13.07 -17.08
C PRO A 420 10.06 11.73 -17.71
N LEU A 421 8.76 11.54 -17.89
CA LEU A 421 8.21 10.31 -18.48
C LEU A 421 8.20 10.41 -20.00
N PHE A 422 8.70 9.38 -20.68
CA PHE A 422 8.77 9.34 -22.14
C PHE A 422 7.95 8.19 -22.70
N TYR A 423 6.71 8.50 -23.09
CA TYR A 423 5.82 7.53 -23.74
C TYR A 423 6.21 7.25 -25.21
N SER A 424 7.00 8.12 -25.84
CA SER A 424 7.52 7.96 -27.20
C SER A 424 8.74 8.84 -27.45
N VAL A 425 9.71 8.35 -28.23
CA VAL A 425 10.90 9.11 -28.67
C VAL A 425 10.50 10.38 -29.41
N LYS A 426 9.45 10.32 -30.26
CA LYS A 426 8.93 11.47 -31.02
C LYS A 426 8.41 12.60 -30.11
N ARG A 427 7.98 12.28 -28.89
CA ARG A 427 7.45 13.24 -27.91
C ARG A 427 8.49 13.70 -26.88
N LYS A 428 9.69 13.10 -26.84
CA LYS A 428 10.75 13.38 -25.86
C LYS A 428 11.09 14.87 -25.77
N SER A 429 11.33 15.52 -26.90
CA SER A 429 11.66 16.95 -26.96
C SER A 429 10.49 17.85 -26.49
N LYS A 430 9.25 17.49 -26.83
CA LYS A 430 8.05 18.21 -26.39
C LYS A 430 7.85 18.12 -24.89
N VAL A 431 8.05 16.94 -24.30
CA VAL A 431 7.97 16.72 -22.84
C VAL A 431 9.02 17.53 -22.10
N LEU A 432 10.28 17.51 -22.57
CA LEU A 432 11.37 18.29 -21.97
C LEU A 432 11.10 19.80 -22.02
N LYS A 433 10.64 20.33 -23.16
CA LYS A 433 10.28 21.75 -23.29
C LYS A 433 9.12 22.15 -22.37
N ARG A 434 8.04 21.37 -22.35
CA ARG A 434 6.90 21.63 -21.44
C ARG A 434 7.34 21.62 -19.98
N ARG A 435 8.18 20.68 -19.59
CA ARG A 435 8.71 20.61 -18.23
C ARG A 435 9.58 21.83 -17.90
N GLN A 436 10.47 22.25 -18.80
CA GLN A 436 11.27 23.45 -18.60
C GLN A 436 10.37 24.67 -18.36
N MET A 437 9.28 24.80 -19.14
CA MET A 437 8.30 25.87 -18.93
C MET A 437 7.58 25.75 -17.58
N VAL A 438 7.14 24.56 -17.19
CA VAL A 438 6.48 24.32 -15.89
C VAL A 438 7.41 24.65 -14.72
N VAL A 439 8.66 24.20 -14.76
CA VAL A 439 9.65 24.50 -13.70
C VAL A 439 9.93 26.00 -13.64
N ASN A 440 10.03 26.66 -14.79
CA ASN A 440 10.21 28.11 -14.83
C ASN A 440 8.99 28.86 -14.24
N LEU A 441 7.78 28.45 -14.60
CA LEU A 441 6.54 29.00 -14.03
C LEU A 441 6.47 28.75 -12.52
N GLN A 442 6.76 27.53 -12.06
CA GLN A 442 6.78 27.20 -10.62
C GLN A 442 7.81 28.05 -9.86
N ASN A 443 8.99 28.27 -10.43
CA ASN A 443 10.00 29.15 -9.84
C ASN A 443 9.54 30.61 -9.80
N GLN A 444 8.82 31.07 -10.83
CA GLN A 444 8.25 32.43 -10.86
C GLN A 444 7.11 32.58 -9.83
N PHE A 445 6.18 31.63 -9.78
CA PHE A 445 5.11 31.60 -8.78
C PHE A 445 5.66 31.49 -7.36
N GLY A 446 6.63 30.61 -7.11
CA GLY A 446 7.26 30.44 -5.80
C GLY A 446 8.00 31.69 -5.31
N LYS A 447 8.58 32.49 -6.23
CA LYS A 447 9.14 33.81 -5.91
C LYS A 447 8.08 34.84 -5.52
N LEU A 448 6.86 34.71 -6.03
CA LEU A 448 5.73 35.61 -5.77
C LEU A 448 4.91 35.20 -4.53
N SER A 449 4.75 33.90 -4.28
CA SER A 449 3.92 33.36 -3.21
C SER A 449 4.66 33.13 -1.89
N GLY A 450 5.98 33.39 -1.84
CA GLY A 450 6.87 32.93 -0.77
C GLY A 450 7.18 31.43 -0.91
N SER A 451 8.39 31.01 -0.52
CA SER A 451 8.76 29.60 -0.57
C SER A 451 7.99 28.84 0.52
N VAL A 452 7.02 28.03 0.12
CA VAL A 452 6.46 27.01 1.01
C VAL A 452 7.52 25.92 1.10
N GLN A 453 8.35 25.96 2.14
CA GLN A 453 9.18 24.82 2.49
C GLN A 453 8.23 23.65 2.77
N ARG A 454 8.47 22.50 2.12
CA ARG A 454 7.78 21.27 2.49
C ARG A 454 8.17 21.00 3.94
N ALA A 455 7.20 21.03 4.84
CA ALA A 455 7.42 20.58 6.20
C ALA A 455 8.03 19.17 6.15
N GLU A 456 9.03 18.92 7.01
CA GLU A 456 9.53 17.57 7.20
C GLU A 456 8.36 16.66 7.56
N LYS A 457 8.30 15.49 6.89
CA LYS A 457 7.22 14.55 7.17
C LYS A 457 7.36 14.07 8.62
N PRO A 458 6.26 14.05 9.39
CA PRO A 458 6.29 13.51 10.73
C PRO A 458 6.74 12.04 10.68
N ASN A 459 7.32 11.57 11.78
CA ASN A 459 7.65 10.16 11.89
C ASN A 459 6.36 9.31 11.79
N PRO A 460 6.45 8.14 11.15
CA PRO A 460 5.32 7.23 11.02
C PRO A 460 4.83 6.78 12.40
N SER A 461 3.53 6.91 12.63
CA SER A 461 2.86 6.45 13.85
C SER A 461 1.88 5.32 13.50
N SER A 462 1.74 4.32 14.37
CA SER A 462 0.67 3.32 14.26
C SER A 462 -0.71 3.90 14.60
N PHE A 463 -0.75 4.91 15.46
CA PHE A 463 -1.97 5.63 15.85
C PHE A 463 -2.17 6.88 14.99
N GLN A 464 -3.36 7.03 14.41
CA GLN A 464 -3.79 8.25 13.72
C GLN A 464 -4.39 9.28 14.67
N LEU A 465 -5.01 8.81 15.76
CA LEU A 465 -5.57 9.63 16.82
C LEU A 465 -4.82 9.32 18.11
N SER A 466 -4.21 10.35 18.70
CA SER A 466 -3.51 10.25 19.97
C SER A 466 -4.29 10.96 21.07
N TRP A 467 -4.55 10.26 22.17
CA TRP A 467 -5.24 10.79 23.32
C TRP A 467 -4.30 10.66 24.51
N SER A 468 -3.93 11.77 25.14
CA SER A 468 -3.09 11.76 26.35
C SER A 468 -3.95 12.03 27.58
N GLU A 469 -3.71 11.25 28.63
CA GLU A 469 -4.27 11.49 29.97
C GLU A 469 -3.77 12.82 30.57
N GLU A 470 -2.59 13.28 30.14
CA GLU A 470 -1.98 14.55 30.56
C GLU A 470 -2.65 15.79 29.95
N ASN A 471 -3.53 15.61 28.95
CA ASN A 471 -4.30 16.73 28.43
C ASN A 471 -5.37 17.13 29.45
N THR A 472 -5.20 18.30 30.04
CA THR A 472 -6.12 18.93 31.01
C THR A 472 -7.51 19.21 30.45
N ASP A 473 -7.74 18.98 29.15
CA ASP A 473 -8.98 19.30 28.43
C ASP A 473 -10.10 18.27 28.66
N GLY A 474 -9.85 17.20 29.42
CA GLY A 474 -10.85 16.15 29.71
C GLY A 474 -11.28 15.37 28.46
N SER A 475 -10.41 15.32 27.44
CA SER A 475 -10.69 14.71 26.14
C SER A 475 -10.38 13.23 26.06
N CYS A 476 -9.77 12.63 27.09
CA CYS A 476 -9.39 11.24 27.13
C CYS A 476 -10.42 10.44 27.95
N PHE A 477 -10.95 9.35 27.37
CA PHE A 477 -11.92 8.47 28.04
C PHE A 477 -11.30 7.13 28.46
N HIS A 478 -9.98 6.98 28.32
CA HIS A 478 -9.24 5.87 28.93
C HIS A 478 -9.42 5.93 30.45
N GLY A 479 -9.50 4.76 31.10
CA GLY A 479 -9.80 4.68 32.54
C GLY A 479 -11.24 5.03 32.99
N HIS A 480 -12.13 5.50 32.11
CA HIS A 480 -13.54 5.73 32.48
C HIS A 480 -14.25 4.40 32.80
N SER A 481 -15.04 4.36 33.86
CA SER A 481 -15.68 3.11 34.30
C SER A 481 -17.00 2.83 33.58
N LEU A 482 -17.21 1.57 33.20
CA LEU A 482 -18.47 1.07 32.66
C LEU A 482 -19.47 0.66 33.76
N LYS A 483 -19.09 0.75 35.04
CA LYS A 483 -19.99 0.40 36.16
C LYS A 483 -21.33 1.17 36.14
N GLY A 484 -21.38 2.37 35.56
CA GLY A 484 -22.61 3.15 35.41
C GLY A 484 -23.66 2.50 34.49
N ILE A 485 -23.24 1.61 33.59
CA ILE A 485 -24.10 0.93 32.60
C ILE A 485 -24.18 -0.59 32.82
N LEU A 486 -23.49 -1.10 33.83
CA LEU A 486 -23.42 -2.51 34.19
C LEU A 486 -24.18 -2.76 35.50
N GLN A 487 -24.96 -3.84 35.53
CA GLN A 487 -25.59 -4.34 36.74
C GLN A 487 -24.83 -5.57 37.23
N GLU A 488 -24.46 -5.58 38.51
CA GLU A 488 -23.89 -6.77 39.14
C GLU A 488 -25.01 -7.75 39.48
N LYS A 489 -24.97 -8.95 38.88
CA LYS A 489 -25.89 -10.06 39.20
C LYS A 489 -25.07 -11.34 39.39
N CYS A 490 -25.13 -11.91 40.59
CA CYS A 490 -24.41 -13.14 40.97
C CYS A 490 -22.88 -13.09 40.74
N GLY A 491 -22.23 -11.96 41.08
CA GLY A 491 -20.78 -11.78 40.89
C GLY A 491 -20.32 -11.62 39.44
N LEU A 492 -21.25 -11.54 38.49
CA LEU A 492 -20.99 -11.24 37.07
C LEU A 492 -21.62 -9.90 36.69
N LEU A 493 -20.80 -9.00 36.13
CA LEU A 493 -21.28 -7.77 35.52
C LEU A 493 -22.04 -8.09 34.24
N LYS A 494 -23.32 -7.70 34.19
CA LYS A 494 -24.20 -7.84 33.02
C LYS A 494 -24.59 -6.45 32.51
N ALA A 495 -24.69 -6.30 31.19
CA ALA A 495 -25.27 -5.10 30.59
C ALA A 495 -26.68 -4.87 31.15
N MET A 496 -27.01 -3.60 31.46
CA MET A 496 -28.38 -3.24 31.86
C MET A 496 -29.41 -3.50 30.75
N ASN A 497 -28.96 -3.53 29.49
CA ASN A 497 -29.80 -3.77 28.32
C ASN A 497 -30.17 -5.27 28.15
N PRO A 498 -31.47 -5.62 28.12
CA PRO A 498 -31.92 -6.97 27.76
C PRO A 498 -32.00 -7.20 26.24
N ASP A 499 -32.04 -6.15 25.43
CA ASP A 499 -32.37 -6.16 24.01
C ASP A 499 -31.14 -6.00 23.11
N TYR A 500 -31.27 -6.44 21.85
CA TYR A 500 -30.25 -6.31 20.82
C TYR A 500 -30.91 -6.33 19.44
N TRP A 501 -30.64 -5.33 18.60
CA TRP A 501 -31.09 -5.31 17.21
C TRP A 501 -30.02 -5.88 16.28
N LEU A 502 -30.44 -6.78 15.38
CA LEU A 502 -29.56 -7.41 14.39
C LEU A 502 -29.49 -6.54 13.13
N CYS A 503 -28.30 -6.40 12.56
CA CYS A 503 -28.12 -5.66 11.30
C CYS A 503 -28.80 -6.36 10.12
N THR A 504 -28.84 -7.69 10.14
CA THR A 504 -29.48 -8.49 9.08
C THR A 504 -29.94 -9.83 9.67
N LEU A 505 -31.10 -10.32 9.22
CA LEU A 505 -31.66 -11.61 9.67
C LEU A 505 -31.14 -12.80 8.85
N LYS A 506 -30.72 -12.58 7.60
CA LYS A 506 -30.20 -13.60 6.69
C LYS A 506 -29.06 -13.03 5.85
N LEU A 507 -27.90 -13.68 5.93
CA LEU A 507 -26.75 -13.35 5.08
C LEU A 507 -27.04 -13.66 3.61
N CYS A 508 -26.60 -12.79 2.69
CA CYS A 508 -26.59 -13.07 1.27
C CYS A 508 -25.43 -14.02 0.90
N ASN A 509 -25.56 -14.68 -0.26
CA ASN A 509 -24.45 -15.36 -0.90
C ASN A 509 -23.50 -14.33 -1.54
N GLU A 510 -22.30 -14.21 -0.97
CA GLU A 510 -21.25 -13.29 -1.44
C GLU A 510 -20.93 -13.45 -2.93
N LYS A 511 -21.02 -14.68 -3.49
CA LYS A 511 -20.76 -14.90 -4.92
C LYS A 511 -21.80 -14.30 -5.85
N LEU A 512 -23.02 -14.08 -5.36
CA LEU A 512 -24.14 -13.53 -6.13
C LEU A 512 -24.31 -12.02 -5.86
N CYS A 513 -24.17 -11.61 -4.60
CA CYS A 513 -24.39 -10.23 -4.15
C CYS A 513 -23.12 -9.36 -4.10
N GLY A 514 -21.92 -9.94 -4.14
CA GLY A 514 -20.66 -9.26 -3.85
C GLY A 514 -20.43 -8.93 -2.37
N HIS A 515 -21.49 -8.90 -1.56
CA HIS A 515 -21.48 -8.64 -0.12
C HIS A 515 -22.29 -9.70 0.63
N LEU A 516 -22.00 -9.85 1.93
CA LEU A 516 -22.69 -10.78 2.82
C LEU A 516 -23.93 -10.14 3.46
N ALA A 517 -23.90 -8.84 3.68
CA ALA A 517 -25.04 -8.05 4.13
C ALA A 517 -25.20 -6.82 3.23
N HIS A 518 -26.46 -6.45 2.95
CA HIS A 518 -26.72 -5.24 2.17
C HIS A 518 -26.53 -4.02 3.06
N TYR A 519 -25.43 -3.31 2.83
CA TYR A 519 -25.19 -2.02 3.48
C TYR A 519 -26.10 -0.95 2.86
N ARG A 520 -27.01 -0.38 3.67
CA ARG A 520 -27.91 0.70 3.26
C ARG A 520 -27.86 1.82 4.29
N GLU A 521 -27.06 2.85 3.99
CA GLU A 521 -26.78 3.98 4.91
C GLU A 521 -28.05 4.63 5.49
N VAL A 522 -29.10 4.73 4.68
CA VAL A 522 -30.36 5.40 5.05
C VAL A 522 -31.19 4.59 6.06
N GLU A 523 -30.91 3.30 6.25
CA GLU A 523 -31.69 2.41 7.10
C GLU A 523 -31.09 2.22 8.51
N PHE A 524 -29.91 2.80 8.79
CA PHE A 524 -29.19 2.58 10.04
C PHE A 524 -29.27 3.76 11.01
N PRO A 525 -29.24 3.50 12.33
CA PRO A 525 -29.06 4.54 13.35
C PRO A 525 -27.78 5.36 13.11
N GLN A 526 -27.84 6.66 13.39
CA GLN A 526 -26.75 7.61 13.22
C GLN A 526 -25.56 7.29 14.12
N SER A 527 -25.79 6.84 15.35
CA SER A 527 -24.71 6.41 16.26
C SER A 527 -23.99 5.18 15.71
N TYR A 528 -24.71 4.20 15.17
CA TYR A 528 -24.10 3.04 14.52
C TYR A 528 -23.31 3.45 13.27
N HIS A 529 -23.89 4.30 12.43
CA HIS A 529 -23.22 4.82 11.24
C HIS A 529 -21.95 5.60 11.61
N PHE A 530 -21.99 6.42 12.65
CA PHE A 530 -20.82 7.13 13.16
C PHE A 530 -19.71 6.18 13.62
N VAL A 531 -20.05 5.15 14.40
CA VAL A 531 -19.05 4.17 14.87
C VAL A 531 -18.44 3.41 13.67
N LEU A 532 -19.24 3.01 12.69
CA LEU A 532 -18.73 2.40 11.45
C LEU A 532 -17.82 3.38 10.68
N GLY A 533 -18.21 4.65 10.59
CA GLY A 533 -17.44 5.72 9.96
C GLY A 533 -16.11 5.97 10.66
N LEU A 534 -16.07 5.95 11.99
CA LEU A 534 -14.86 6.06 12.79
C LEU A 534 -13.87 4.94 12.44
N PHE A 535 -14.29 3.68 12.50
CA PHE A 535 -13.38 2.56 12.16
C PHE A 535 -13.06 2.49 10.67
N SER A 536 -13.98 2.91 9.80
CA SER A 536 -13.73 3.06 8.36
C SER A 536 -12.61 4.07 8.09
N PHE A 537 -12.62 5.20 8.80
CA PHE A 537 -11.57 6.19 8.76
C PHE A 537 -10.24 5.63 9.27
N LEU A 538 -10.23 5.00 10.45
CA LEU A 538 -9.01 4.43 11.04
C LEU A 538 -8.39 3.36 10.12
N LEU A 539 -9.22 2.51 9.49
CA LEU A 539 -8.74 1.42 8.65
C LEU A 539 -8.54 1.79 7.17
N ARG A 540 -9.01 2.97 6.74
CA ARG A 540 -9.01 3.42 5.33
C ARG A 540 -9.74 2.48 4.38
N ILE A 541 -10.83 1.89 4.85
CA ILE A 541 -11.70 0.97 4.09
C ILE A 541 -13.13 1.48 4.07
N GLN A 542 -13.97 0.97 3.16
CA GLN A 542 -15.39 1.33 3.15
C GLN A 542 -16.12 0.76 4.39
N PRO A 543 -17.10 1.51 4.96
CA PRO A 543 -17.90 1.03 6.10
C PRO A 543 -18.62 -0.30 5.86
N SER A 544 -18.96 -0.59 4.59
CA SER A 544 -19.62 -1.83 4.15
C SER A 544 -18.83 -3.08 4.55
N TYR A 545 -17.49 -3.06 4.46
CA TYR A 545 -16.66 -4.21 4.82
C TYR A 545 -16.67 -4.50 6.32
N ILE A 546 -16.71 -3.44 7.16
CA ILE A 546 -16.84 -3.59 8.61
C ILE A 546 -18.24 -4.10 8.95
N HIS A 547 -19.27 -3.55 8.30
CA HIS A 547 -20.65 -3.98 8.46
C HIS A 547 -20.86 -5.46 8.12
N ASP A 548 -20.28 -5.94 7.01
CA ASP A 548 -20.31 -7.35 6.61
C ASP A 548 -19.75 -8.24 7.73
N GLU A 549 -18.62 -7.84 8.32
CA GLU A 549 -17.97 -8.59 9.40
C GLU A 549 -18.79 -8.54 10.71
N VAL A 550 -19.40 -7.39 11.03
CA VAL A 550 -20.34 -7.25 12.16
C VAL A 550 -21.50 -8.23 12.02
N CYS A 551 -22.12 -8.29 10.83
CA CYS A 551 -23.22 -9.22 10.57
C CYS A 551 -22.79 -10.68 10.77
N LEU A 552 -21.59 -11.06 10.35
CA LEU A 552 -21.06 -12.40 10.56
C LEU A 552 -20.87 -12.74 12.04
N ILE A 553 -20.31 -11.82 12.82
CA ILE A 553 -20.13 -11.98 14.26
C ILE A 553 -21.50 -12.11 14.94
N GLU A 554 -22.46 -11.25 14.59
CA GLU A 554 -23.84 -11.30 15.10
C GLU A 554 -24.50 -12.64 14.81
N HIS A 555 -24.40 -13.11 13.56
CA HIS A 555 -24.94 -14.42 13.18
C HIS A 555 -24.32 -15.54 14.00
N LYS A 556 -23.01 -15.55 14.22
CA LYS A 556 -22.36 -16.56 15.09
C LYS A 556 -22.81 -16.45 16.55
N LEU A 557 -22.94 -15.23 17.07
CA LEU A 557 -23.30 -14.97 18.47
C LEU A 557 -24.76 -15.32 18.76
N PHE A 558 -25.67 -15.09 17.81
CA PHE A 558 -27.12 -15.21 17.99
C PHE A 558 -27.78 -16.36 17.19
N ASN A 559 -27.03 -17.14 16.41
CA ASN A 559 -27.58 -18.22 15.54
C ASN A 559 -28.53 -19.17 16.28
N LYS A 560 -28.26 -19.54 17.53
CA LYS A 560 -29.16 -20.39 18.34
C LYS A 560 -30.53 -19.75 18.61
N LYS A 561 -30.66 -18.42 18.57
CA LYS A 561 -31.93 -17.67 18.71
C LYS A 561 -32.63 -17.47 17.36
N LEU A 562 -31.88 -17.32 16.26
CA LEU A 562 -32.43 -17.16 14.91
C LEU A 562 -33.22 -18.39 14.44
N TYR A 563 -32.73 -19.61 14.69
CA TYR A 563 -33.45 -20.84 14.33
C TYR A 563 -34.59 -21.20 15.29
N LYS A 564 -34.63 -20.65 16.51
CA LYS A 564 -35.70 -20.91 17.48
C LYS A 564 -36.99 -20.12 17.20
N LYS A 565 -36.94 -19.01 16.44
CA LYS A 565 -38.12 -18.18 16.12
C LYS A 565 -38.93 -18.64 14.89
N LEU A 566 -38.62 -19.80 14.29
CA LEU A 566 -39.28 -20.32 13.07
C LEU A 566 -40.23 -21.51 13.33
N LYS A 567 -40.77 -21.67 14.54
CA LYS A 567 -41.91 -22.56 14.80
C LYS A 567 -43.03 -21.76 15.47
N TYR A 568 -44.26 -21.99 15.01
CA TYR A 568 -45.53 -21.24 15.18
C TYR A 568 -45.67 -20.10 14.16
N SER A 569 -46.45 -20.24 13.08
CA SER A 569 -47.86 -20.66 13.04
C SER A 569 -48.23 -21.53 11.83
N THR A 570 -48.57 -22.80 12.04
CA THR A 570 -49.43 -23.55 11.09
C THR A 570 -50.24 -24.61 11.83
N VAL A 571 -51.17 -24.17 12.66
CA VAL A 571 -52.25 -24.94 13.29
C VAL A 571 -53.28 -23.87 13.68
N LEU A 572 -54.55 -23.80 13.26
CA LEU A 572 -55.50 -24.67 12.57
C LEU A 572 -56.71 -23.75 12.24
N ARG A 573 -57.39 -23.91 11.11
CA ARG A 573 -58.85 -24.10 11.11
C ARG A 573 -59.35 -24.51 9.72
N LYS A 574 -59.96 -25.70 9.71
CA LYS A 574 -61.04 -26.09 8.82
C LYS A 574 -62.22 -25.14 8.99
#